data_AF-A0A3C0G1P2-F1
#
_entry.id   AF-A0A3C0G1P2-F1
#
_cell.length_a   1.000
_cell.length_b   1.000
_cell.length_c   1.000
_cell.angle_alpha   90.00
_cell.angle_beta   90.00
_cell.angle_gamma   90.00
#
_symmetry.space_group_name_H-M   'P 1'
#
loop_
_entity.id
_entity.type
_entity.pdbx_description
1 polymer ?
#
loop_
_entity_poly.entity_id
_entity_poly.type
_entity_poly.pdbx_seq_one_letter_code
_entity_poly.pdbx_strand_id
1 'polypeptide(L)'
;MEIDPEVCFVFGAPLLKKDLYDIPRRGCVNIHTGLVQHHRGVDSPLWAINEGRVDTIGATLHFIDCSIDGGKIIAQKNTTGLTIEDTPEDIFMRTCNTGFDILEENIYNILYDSVTAYPLEERGKLYQTKDMNYGKMLDELSALEKQIEIFFTLFYKIN
;
A
#
# COMPACT_ATOMS: atom_id res chain seq x y z
N MET A 1 -6.35 -30.68 14.24
CA MET A 1 -6.52 -29.50 15.11
C MET A 1 -7.21 -28.46 14.25
N GLU A 2 -8.42 -28.08 14.61
CA GLU A 2 -9.12 -26.96 13.96
C GLU A 2 -8.46 -25.67 14.45
N ILE A 3 -8.10 -24.78 13.52
CA ILE A 3 -7.46 -23.50 13.85
C ILE A 3 -8.59 -22.50 14.08
N ASP A 4 -8.67 -21.91 15.27
CA ASP A 4 -9.65 -20.87 15.66
C ASP A 4 -8.89 -19.56 15.93
N PRO A 5 -8.43 -18.85 14.89
CA PRO A 5 -7.68 -17.61 15.06
C PRO A 5 -8.62 -16.47 15.50
N GLU A 6 -8.19 -15.65 16.44
CA GLU A 6 -8.97 -14.48 16.82
C GLU A 6 -8.85 -13.35 15.77
N VAL A 7 -7.70 -13.23 15.11
CA VAL A 7 -7.41 -12.29 14.03
C VAL A 7 -6.42 -12.93 13.06
N CYS A 8 -6.44 -12.54 11.79
CA CYS A 8 -5.42 -12.91 10.81
C CYS A 8 -4.76 -11.66 10.24
N PHE A 9 -3.43 -11.64 10.20
CA PHE A 9 -2.65 -10.60 9.53
C PHE A 9 -2.14 -11.12 8.20
N VAL A 10 -2.28 -10.32 7.16
CA VAL A 10 -2.00 -10.68 5.77
C VAL A 10 -1.05 -9.65 5.18
N PHE A 11 -0.04 -10.14 4.46
CA PHE A 11 0.90 -9.33 3.71
C PHE A 11 1.41 -10.15 2.52
N GLY A 12 1.34 -9.60 1.31
CA GLY A 12 1.85 -10.26 0.10
C GLY A 12 1.16 -11.58 -0.27
N ALA A 13 -0.13 -11.73 0.05
CA ALA A 13 -0.90 -12.96 -0.23
C ALA A 13 -1.75 -12.84 -1.52
N PRO A 14 -2.11 -13.98 -2.16
CA PRO A 14 -3.17 -14.01 -3.16
C PRO A 14 -4.52 -13.56 -2.60
N LEU A 15 -5.50 -13.28 -3.47
CA LEU A 15 -6.87 -12.97 -3.06
C LEU A 15 -7.45 -14.07 -2.16
N LEU A 16 -7.78 -13.70 -0.92
CA LEU A 16 -8.39 -14.62 0.03
C LEU A 16 -9.86 -14.85 -0.33
N LYS A 17 -10.30 -16.11 -0.29
CA LYS A 17 -11.71 -16.45 -0.46
C LYS A 17 -12.49 -16.09 0.82
N LYS A 18 -13.79 -15.82 0.66
CA LYS A 18 -14.69 -15.48 1.77
C LYS A 18 -14.62 -16.48 2.93
N ASP A 19 -14.66 -17.77 2.60
CA ASP A 19 -14.60 -18.84 3.59
C ASP A 19 -13.27 -18.91 4.36
N LEU A 20 -12.25 -18.14 3.95
CA LEU A 20 -10.98 -17.99 4.66
C LEU A 20 -10.92 -16.69 5.46
N TYR A 21 -11.32 -15.55 4.87
CA TYR A 21 -11.22 -14.27 5.56
C TYR A 21 -12.30 -14.03 6.62
N ASP A 22 -13.38 -14.81 6.61
CA ASP A 22 -14.43 -14.77 7.63
C ASP A 22 -14.16 -15.71 8.81
N ILE A 23 -13.10 -16.53 8.77
CA ILE A 23 -12.75 -17.44 9.88
C ILE A 23 -12.39 -16.65 11.15
N PRO A 24 -11.49 -15.65 11.11
CA PRO A 24 -11.08 -14.99 12.34
C PRO A 24 -12.16 -14.09 12.89
N ARG A 25 -12.43 -14.17 14.20
CA ARG A 25 -13.50 -13.39 14.86
C ARG A 25 -13.39 -11.88 14.68
N ARG A 26 -12.16 -11.36 14.70
CA ARG A 26 -11.84 -9.94 14.49
C ARG A 26 -11.47 -9.62 13.03
N GLY A 27 -11.66 -10.59 12.12
CA GLY A 27 -11.40 -10.46 10.69
C GLY A 27 -9.94 -10.62 10.27
N CYS A 28 -9.71 -10.43 8.97
CA CYS A 28 -8.38 -10.38 8.37
C CYS A 28 -7.96 -8.92 8.14
N VAL A 29 -6.76 -8.57 8.59
CA VAL A 29 -6.15 -7.26 8.40
C VAL A 29 -4.99 -7.39 7.42
N ASN A 30 -5.00 -6.59 6.36
CA ASN A 30 -3.97 -6.55 5.34
C ASN A 30 -3.08 -5.32 5.50
N ILE A 31 -1.77 -5.51 5.31
CA ILE A 31 -0.83 -4.43 5.05
C ILE A 31 -0.70 -4.29 3.53
N HIS A 32 -1.18 -3.17 2.98
CA HIS A 32 -1.04 -2.84 1.57
C HIS A 32 0.05 -1.77 1.37
N THR A 33 0.99 -2.00 0.47
CA THR A 33 2.09 -1.06 0.14
C THR A 33 1.65 0.05 -0.82
N GLY A 34 0.45 0.59 -0.61
CA GLY A 34 -0.07 1.72 -1.37
C GLY A 34 -1.11 2.50 -0.58
N LEU A 35 -1.37 3.72 -1.00
CA LEU A 35 -2.51 4.50 -0.55
C LEU A 35 -3.73 4.14 -1.41
N VAL A 36 -4.68 3.41 -0.85
CA VAL A 36 -5.79 2.77 -1.61
C VAL A 36 -6.75 3.75 -2.29
N GLN A 37 -6.76 5.01 -1.88
CA GLN A 37 -7.47 6.10 -2.56
C GLN A 37 -6.78 6.55 -3.85
N HIS A 38 -5.52 6.17 -4.07
CA HIS A 38 -4.75 6.51 -5.27
C HIS A 38 -4.41 5.26 -6.09
N HIS A 39 -3.82 4.24 -5.47
CA HIS A 39 -3.29 3.05 -6.12
C HIS A 39 -3.61 1.79 -5.30
N ARG A 40 -4.30 0.85 -5.94
CA ARG A 40 -4.68 -0.45 -5.38
C ARG A 40 -4.08 -1.58 -6.21
N GLY A 41 -3.95 -2.74 -5.59
CA GLY A 41 -3.42 -3.95 -6.19
C GLY A 41 -1.90 -3.93 -6.30
N VAL A 42 -1.36 -4.74 -7.20
CA VAL A 42 0.06 -5.10 -7.19
C VAL A 42 0.94 -3.89 -7.54
N ASP A 43 2.11 -3.82 -6.90
CA ASP A 43 3.17 -2.85 -7.20
C ASP A 43 2.70 -1.38 -7.21
N SER A 44 1.77 -1.06 -6.31
CA SER A 44 1.24 0.29 -6.09
C SER A 44 2.29 1.41 -6.03
N PRO A 45 3.48 1.25 -5.38
CA PRO A 45 4.46 2.34 -5.37
C PRO A 45 5.05 2.59 -6.76
N LEU A 46 5.22 1.56 -7.58
CA LEU A 46 5.73 1.72 -8.94
C LEU A 46 4.72 2.42 -9.85
N TRP A 47 3.42 2.18 -9.67
CA TRP A 47 2.40 2.92 -10.42
C TRP A 47 2.31 4.40 -10.00
N ALA A 48 2.50 4.69 -8.71
CA ALA A 48 2.59 6.06 -8.23
C ALA A 48 3.78 6.80 -8.85
N ILE A 49 4.93 6.15 -8.90
CA ILE A 49 6.13 6.61 -9.62
C ILE A 49 5.77 6.84 -11.09
N ASN A 50 5.32 5.82 -11.82
CA ASN A 50 5.02 5.87 -13.25
C ASN A 50 4.07 7.01 -13.66
N GLU A 51 3.16 7.42 -12.77
CA GLU A 51 2.22 8.52 -13.02
C GLU A 51 2.72 9.90 -12.55
N GLY A 52 3.96 10.01 -12.07
CA GLY A 52 4.51 11.24 -11.52
C GLY A 52 3.91 11.66 -10.17
N ARG A 53 3.31 10.72 -9.44
CA ARG A 53 2.60 10.95 -8.16
C ARG A 53 3.39 10.39 -6.99
N VAL A 54 4.66 10.76 -6.87
CA VAL A 54 5.55 10.28 -5.79
C VAL A 54 5.03 10.66 -4.40
N ASP A 55 4.26 11.74 -4.30
CA ASP A 55 3.58 12.19 -3.08
C ASP A 55 2.49 11.22 -2.62
N THR A 56 1.99 10.33 -3.49
CA THR A 56 0.98 9.32 -3.14
C THR A 56 1.57 7.96 -2.73
N ILE A 57 2.91 7.86 -2.62
CA ILE A 57 3.57 6.65 -2.14
C ILE A 57 3.37 6.53 -0.63
N GLY A 58 2.92 5.37 -0.18
CA GLY A 58 2.60 5.12 1.21
C GLY A 58 2.11 3.71 1.45
N ALA A 59 1.55 3.48 2.63
CA ALA A 59 0.97 2.20 3.02
C ALA A 59 -0.40 2.38 3.66
N THR A 60 -1.24 1.36 3.52
CA THR A 60 -2.59 1.28 4.10
C THR A 60 -2.71 0.01 4.92
N LEU A 61 -3.15 0.15 6.17
CA LEU A 61 -3.62 -0.95 6.99
C LEU A 61 -5.14 -0.99 6.91
N HIS A 62 -5.72 -2.09 6.44
CA HIS A 62 -7.17 -2.20 6.25
C HIS A 62 -7.69 -3.61 6.49
N PHE A 63 -8.98 -3.73 6.75
CA PHE A 63 -9.66 -5.02 6.76
C PHE A 63 -9.82 -5.56 5.34
N ILE A 64 -9.72 -6.87 5.18
CA ILE A 64 -10.05 -7.58 3.94
C ILE A 64 -11.58 -7.74 3.85
N ASP A 65 -12.14 -7.51 2.67
CA ASP A 65 -13.52 -7.82 2.33
C ASP A 65 -13.61 -8.47 0.94
N CYS A 66 -14.76 -8.43 0.30
CA CYS A 66 -14.95 -8.99 -1.04
C CYS A 66 -14.28 -8.19 -2.17
N SER A 67 -13.64 -7.06 -1.87
CA SER A 67 -12.99 -6.18 -2.82
C SER A 67 -11.46 -6.22 -2.72
N ILE A 68 -10.79 -5.86 -3.82
CA ILE A 68 -9.33 -5.71 -3.83
C ILE A 68 -8.98 -4.36 -3.22
N ASP A 69 -8.30 -4.40 -2.08
CA ASP A 69 -7.81 -3.26 -1.30
C ASP A 69 -8.88 -2.18 -1.08
N GLY A 70 -10.11 -2.60 -0.77
CA GLY A 70 -11.26 -1.69 -0.67
C GLY A 70 -12.12 -1.86 0.57
N GLY A 71 -11.65 -2.67 1.54
CA GLY A 71 -12.28 -2.80 2.85
C GLY A 71 -12.04 -1.58 3.74
N LYS A 72 -12.61 -1.61 4.95
CA LYS A 72 -12.50 -0.50 5.90
C LYS A 72 -11.05 -0.26 6.31
N ILE A 73 -10.64 1.00 6.29
CA ILE A 73 -9.29 1.43 6.57
C ILE A 73 -9.12 1.62 8.08
N ILE A 74 -8.05 1.06 8.62
CA ILE A 74 -7.62 1.26 10.00
C ILE A 74 -6.74 2.50 10.06
N ALA A 75 -5.71 2.56 9.21
CA ALA A 75 -4.78 3.68 9.16
C ALA A 75 -4.02 3.72 7.82
N GLN A 76 -3.50 4.90 7.48
CA GLN A 76 -2.70 5.14 6.28
C GLN A 76 -1.59 6.13 6.60
N LYS A 77 -0.44 5.99 5.95
CA LYS A 77 0.63 6.97 5.98
C LYS A 77 1.35 7.05 4.65
N ASN A 78 1.75 8.25 4.27
CA ASN A 78 2.74 8.45 3.23
C ASN A 78 4.10 7.93 3.69
N THR A 79 4.86 7.35 2.76
CA THR A 79 6.24 6.94 3.02
C THR A 79 7.15 8.14 2.89
N THR A 80 7.95 8.40 3.92
CA THR A 80 8.85 9.56 3.99
C THR A 80 10.30 9.17 3.73
N GLY A 81 11.13 10.16 3.39
CA GLY A 81 12.57 9.98 3.23
C GLY A 81 12.98 9.25 1.95
N LEU A 82 12.13 9.27 0.93
CA LEU A 82 12.45 8.82 -0.42
C LEU A 82 13.43 9.81 -1.08
N THR A 83 14.40 9.31 -1.83
CA THR A 83 15.40 10.12 -2.56
C THR A 83 15.51 9.68 -4.02
N ILE A 84 16.20 10.49 -4.85
CA ILE A 84 16.41 10.15 -6.28
C ILE A 84 17.33 8.94 -6.46
N GLU A 85 18.13 8.61 -5.45
CA GLU A 85 19.00 7.44 -5.45
C GLU A 85 18.29 6.15 -5.06
N ASP A 86 17.06 6.21 -4.52
CA ASP A 86 16.31 5.01 -4.15
C ASP A 86 15.92 4.22 -5.42
N THR A 87 16.22 2.92 -5.40
CA THR A 87 15.76 1.99 -6.42
C THR A 87 14.28 1.62 -6.19
N PRO A 88 13.58 1.06 -7.20
CA PRO A 88 12.27 0.46 -7.00
C PRO A 88 12.16 -0.47 -5.78
N GLU A 89 13.22 -1.24 -5.51
CA GLU A 89 13.29 -2.15 -4.35
C GLU A 89 13.38 -1.36 -3.04
N ASP A 90 14.21 -0.32 -2.97
CA ASP A 90 14.32 0.54 -1.79
C ASP A 90 12.98 1.20 -1.45
N ILE A 91 12.28 1.71 -2.47
CA ILE A 91 10.96 2.33 -2.30
C ILE A 91 9.95 1.29 -1.80
N PHE A 92 9.95 0.08 -2.38
CA PHE A 92 9.11 -1.01 -1.89
C PHE A 92 9.43 -1.37 -0.43
N MET A 93 10.70 -1.50 -0.06
CA MET A 93 11.09 -1.80 1.33
C MET A 93 10.69 -0.69 2.31
N ARG A 94 10.80 0.58 1.92
CA ARG A 94 10.36 1.72 2.74
C ARG A 94 8.84 1.76 2.92
N THR A 95 8.08 1.42 1.88
CA THR A 95 6.61 1.27 1.98
C THR A 95 6.22 0.09 2.87
N CYS A 96 6.97 -1.02 2.82
CA CYS A 96 6.78 -2.13 3.76
C CYS A 96 7.00 -1.66 5.20
N ASN A 97 8.12 -0.98 5.49
CA ASN A 97 8.41 -0.44 6.83
C ASN A 97 7.29 0.49 7.30
N THR A 98 6.84 1.41 6.43
CA THR A 98 5.70 2.30 6.73
C THR A 98 4.45 1.51 7.10
N GLY A 99 4.15 0.42 6.38
CA GLY A 99 3.02 -0.45 6.67
C GLY A 99 3.13 -1.19 8.00
N PHE A 100 4.33 -1.68 8.34
CA PHE A 100 4.60 -2.32 9.63
C PHE A 100 4.57 -1.33 10.79
N ASP A 101 5.05 -0.09 10.61
CA ASP A 101 4.96 0.97 11.62
C ASP A 101 3.48 1.27 11.95
N ILE A 102 2.62 1.37 10.92
CA ILE A 102 1.18 1.55 11.11
C ILE A 102 0.57 0.34 11.85
N LEU A 103 1.00 -0.89 11.52
CA LEU A 103 0.55 -2.08 12.24
C LEU A 103 0.97 -2.02 13.70
N GLU A 104 2.23 -1.71 14.02
CA GLU A 104 2.74 -1.62 15.38
C GLU A 104 1.93 -0.61 16.21
N GLU A 105 1.61 0.55 15.64
CA GLU A 105 0.79 1.57 16.29
C GLU A 105 -0.66 1.13 16.58
N ASN A 106 -1.18 0.15 15.82
CA ASN A 106 -2.58 -0.27 15.88
C ASN A 106 -2.78 -1.69 16.42
N ILE A 107 -1.71 -2.47 16.63
CA ILE A 107 -1.78 -3.91 16.90
C ILE A 107 -2.61 -4.21 18.15
N TYR A 108 -2.42 -3.46 19.24
CA TYR A 108 -3.16 -3.68 20.47
C TYR A 108 -4.65 -3.34 20.32
N ASN A 109 -4.97 -2.28 19.57
CA ASN A 109 -6.36 -1.93 19.31
C ASN A 109 -7.07 -3.01 18.48
N ILE A 110 -6.35 -3.62 17.54
CA ILE A 110 -6.87 -4.74 16.74
C ILE A 110 -7.04 -5.99 17.61
N LEU A 111 -6.04 -6.32 18.44
CA LEU A 111 -6.07 -7.52 19.28
C LEU A 111 -7.14 -7.45 20.39
N TYR A 112 -7.49 -6.26 20.86
CA TYR A 112 -8.46 -6.05 21.94
C TYR A 112 -9.80 -5.45 21.47
N ASP A 113 -10.09 -5.48 20.16
CA ASP A 113 -11.37 -5.06 19.58
C ASP A 113 -11.74 -3.58 19.90
N SER A 114 -10.73 -2.72 19.98
CA SER A 114 -10.86 -1.27 20.20
C SER A 114 -10.40 -0.44 19.00
N VAL A 115 -10.12 -1.08 17.86
CA VAL A 115 -9.70 -0.41 16.63
C VAL A 115 -10.85 0.37 16.00
N THR A 116 -10.57 1.62 15.63
CA THR A 116 -11.48 2.41 14.79
C THR A 116 -11.10 2.21 13.34
N ALA A 117 -12.10 1.95 12.50
CA ALA A 117 -11.90 1.87 11.06
C ALA A 117 -13.00 2.62 10.31
N TYR A 118 -12.62 3.24 9.19
CA TYR A 118 -13.49 4.08 8.39
C TYR A 118 -13.66 3.52 6.98
N PRO A 119 -14.79 3.78 6.30
CA PRO A 119 -14.97 3.35 4.91
C PRO A 119 -13.98 4.05 3.99
N LEU A 120 -13.56 3.35 2.93
CA LEU A 120 -12.85 3.98 1.82
C LEU A 120 -13.84 4.79 0.97
N GLU A 121 -13.80 6.11 1.10
CA GLU A 121 -14.71 7.03 0.40
C GLU A 121 -14.51 7.02 -1.11
N GLU A 122 -13.25 7.10 -1.57
CA GLU A 122 -12.90 7.07 -2.99
C GLU A 122 -11.89 5.97 -3.27
N ARG A 123 -12.23 5.09 -4.23
CA ARG A 123 -11.35 4.00 -4.64
C ARG A 123 -10.36 4.48 -5.69
N GLY A 124 -9.09 4.34 -5.39
CA GLY A 124 -8.00 4.57 -6.34
C GLY A 124 -8.01 3.58 -7.50
N LYS A 125 -7.13 3.83 -8.47
CA LYS A 125 -6.98 3.00 -9.65
C LYS A 125 -6.46 1.62 -9.24
N LEU A 126 -7.09 0.57 -9.76
CA LEU A 126 -6.70 -0.81 -9.51
C LEU A 126 -5.73 -1.28 -10.59
N TYR A 127 -4.57 -1.77 -10.14
CA TYR A 127 -3.55 -2.38 -10.96
C TYR A 127 -3.36 -3.85 -10.58
N GLN A 128 -3.33 -4.72 -11.57
CA GLN A 128 -3.17 -6.17 -11.40
C GLN A 128 -1.97 -6.65 -12.21
N THR A 129 -1.53 -7.88 -11.97
CA THR A 129 -0.38 -8.48 -12.69
C THR A 129 -0.54 -8.43 -14.21
N LYS A 130 -1.77 -8.50 -14.74
CA LYS A 130 -2.05 -8.37 -16.18
C LYS A 130 -1.80 -6.97 -16.76
N ASP A 131 -1.80 -5.96 -15.90
CA ASP A 131 -1.59 -4.56 -16.28
C ASP A 131 -0.09 -4.24 -16.31
N MET A 132 0.75 -5.11 -15.74
CA MET A 132 2.20 -4.97 -15.79
C MET A 132 2.74 -5.18 -17.21
N ASN A 133 3.38 -4.15 -17.74
CA ASN A 133 4.18 -4.21 -18.94
C ASN A 133 5.55 -3.60 -18.64
N TYR A 134 6.48 -4.43 -18.17
CA TYR A 134 7.82 -3.99 -17.77
C TYR A 134 8.56 -3.25 -18.88
N GLY A 135 8.38 -3.61 -20.16
CA GLY A 135 9.00 -2.90 -21.27
C GLY A 135 8.53 -1.45 -21.36
N LYS A 136 7.21 -1.24 -21.29
CA LYS A 136 6.60 0.08 -21.31
C LYS A 136 6.92 0.89 -20.03
N MET A 137 6.91 0.24 -18.87
CA MET A 137 7.25 0.91 -17.62
C MET A 137 8.71 1.34 -17.58
N LEU A 138 9.65 0.57 -18.11
CA LEU A 138 11.05 0.99 -18.18
C LEU A 138 11.23 2.23 -19.07
N ASP A 139 10.50 2.29 -20.19
CA ASP A 139 10.49 3.47 -21.07
C ASP A 139 9.90 4.70 -20.33
N GLU A 140 8.81 4.52 -19.60
CA GLU A 140 8.13 5.58 -18.82
C GLU A 140 8.95 6.00 -17.59
N LEU A 141 9.62 5.08 -16.90
CA LEU A 141 10.53 5.33 -15.78
C LEU A 141 11.71 6.19 -16.21
N SER A 142 12.30 5.95 -17.39
CA SER A 142 13.37 6.80 -17.92
C SER A 142 12.92 8.24 -18.22
N ALA A 143 11.65 8.42 -18.58
CA ALA A 143 11.04 9.73 -18.77
C ALA A 143 10.71 10.39 -17.43
N LEU A 144 10.37 9.59 -16.43
CA LEU A 144 10.06 10.03 -15.09
C LEU A 144 11.31 10.36 -14.26
N GLU A 145 12.42 9.63 -14.38
CA GLU A 145 13.70 9.99 -13.77
C GLU A 145 14.03 11.47 -14.08
N LYS A 146 13.80 11.88 -15.33
CA LYS A 146 13.91 13.29 -15.75
C LYS A 146 12.90 14.21 -15.08
N GLN A 147 11.66 13.76 -14.85
CA GLN A 147 10.64 14.56 -14.15
C GLN A 147 10.92 14.68 -12.64
N ILE A 148 11.43 13.63 -12.00
CA ILE A 148 11.84 13.63 -10.59
C ILE A 148 13.07 14.54 -10.42
N GLU A 149 14.06 14.45 -11.31
CA GLU A 149 15.18 15.40 -11.36
C GLU A 149 14.68 16.86 -11.47
N ILE A 150 13.69 17.12 -12.34
CA ILE A 150 13.08 18.44 -12.50
C ILE A 150 12.32 18.89 -11.25
N PHE A 151 11.54 18.01 -10.62
CA PHE A 151 10.80 18.32 -9.40
C PHE A 151 11.73 18.67 -8.24
N PHE A 152 12.77 17.87 -7.99
CA PHE A 152 13.76 18.19 -6.96
C PHE A 152 14.57 19.46 -7.29
N THR A 153 14.90 19.69 -8.57
CA THR A 153 15.58 20.92 -8.99
C THR A 153 14.71 22.16 -8.78
N LEU A 154 13.40 22.08 -9.03
CA LEU A 154 12.48 23.21 -8.92
C LEU A 154 11.99 23.47 -7.49
N PHE A 155 11.78 22.41 -6.70
CA PHE A 155 11.16 22.51 -5.39
C PHE A 155 12.13 22.44 -4.22
N TYR A 156 13.34 21.90 -4.40
CA TYR A 156 14.33 21.74 -3.32
C TYR A 156 15.63 22.58 -3.48
N LYS A 157 15.82 23.35 -4.57
CA LYS A 157 16.90 24.36 -4.69
C LYS A 157 16.54 25.77 -4.17
N ILE A 158 15.42 25.93 -3.49
CA ILE A 158 15.10 27.16 -2.75
C ILE A 158 15.13 26.83 -1.26
N ASN A 159 16.33 26.68 -0.70
CA ASN A 159 16.69 26.89 0.72
C ASN A 159 18.21 26.94 0.84
#